data_AF-A0A9X2JLT8-F1
#
_entry.id   AF-A0A9X2JLT8-F1
#
_cell.length_a   1.000
_cell.length_b   1.000
_cell.length_c   1.000
_cell.angle_alpha   90.00
_cell.angle_beta   90.00
_cell.angle_gamma   90.00
#
_symmetry.space_group_name_H-M   'P 1'
#
loop_
_entity.id
_entity.type
_entity.pdbx_description
1 polymer ?
#
loop_
_entity_poly.entity_id
_entity_poly.type
_entity_poly.pdbx_seq_one_letter_code
_entity_poly.pdbx_strand_id
1 'polypeptide(L)'
;MELLLIGDTTSAMQIPSLEEIKRNSTKQTKTNVNHTWVHSAQGDQIKDDIGKIGEQAVFKYLTKKYTASNYEIIPISSNLAGKKGNDAADYDILLKNDKMITYIDVKTTTGSNQSFYMSAKEKKVLDSLASDKNKTYNIYHVYGVSKTDNAISKFEIFDEYSLSRANYQPVNFLISFEK
;
A
#
# COMPACT_ATOMS: atom_id res chain seq x y z
N MET A 1 8.33 18.79 -28.00
CA MET A 1 7.53 18.25 -26.87
C MET A 1 6.78 17.05 -27.40
N GLU A 2 7.33 15.85 -27.17
CA GLU A 2 6.66 14.60 -27.58
C GLU A 2 5.62 14.22 -26.52
N LEU A 3 4.36 14.15 -26.96
CA LEU A 3 3.26 13.54 -26.24
C LEU A 3 3.40 12.01 -26.35
N LEU A 4 3.73 11.37 -25.24
CA LEU A 4 3.65 9.92 -25.11
C LEU A 4 2.18 9.51 -25.01
N LEU A 5 1.62 9.10 -26.15
CA LEU A 5 0.35 8.42 -26.29
C LEU A 5 0.43 7.05 -25.62
N ILE A 6 -0.35 6.84 -24.56
CA ILE A 6 -0.58 5.52 -23.98
C ILE A 6 -1.72 4.89 -24.78
N GLY A 7 -1.37 4.00 -25.70
CA GLY A 7 -2.29 3.00 -26.22
C GLY A 7 -2.17 1.72 -25.40
N ASP A 8 -3.26 1.31 -24.75
CA ASP A 8 -3.75 -0.07 -24.81
C ASP A 8 -5.13 -0.18 -24.15
N THR A 9 -6.05 -0.80 -24.87
CA THR A 9 -7.44 -1.00 -24.52
C THR A 9 -7.58 -2.03 -23.40
N THR A 10 -7.69 -1.55 -22.17
CA THR A 10 -8.42 -2.20 -21.08
C THR A 10 -9.38 -1.15 -20.54
N SER A 11 -10.60 -1.54 -20.13
CA SER A 11 -11.55 -0.63 -19.49
C SER A 11 -10.80 0.28 -18.51
N ALA A 12 -10.81 1.59 -18.76
CA ALA A 12 -10.00 2.55 -18.02
C ALA A 12 -10.48 2.59 -16.57
N MET A 13 -9.91 1.70 -15.75
CA MET A 13 -10.22 1.57 -14.34
C MET A 13 -9.90 2.91 -13.68
N GLN A 14 -10.92 3.55 -13.12
CA GLN A 14 -10.80 4.92 -12.64
C GLN A 14 -10.07 4.96 -11.29
N ILE A 15 -9.13 5.89 -11.15
CA ILE A 15 -8.34 6.06 -9.93
C ILE A 15 -9.12 6.89 -8.92
N PRO A 16 -9.46 6.34 -7.73
CA PRO A 16 -10.29 7.03 -6.77
C PRO A 16 -9.57 8.25 -6.18
N SER A 17 -10.37 9.21 -5.71
CA SER A 17 -9.85 10.23 -4.79
C SER A 17 -9.79 9.65 -3.38
N LEU A 18 -8.80 10.06 -2.60
CA LEU A 18 -8.56 9.56 -1.25
C LEU A 18 -9.03 10.56 -0.19
N GLU A 19 -9.75 10.05 0.81
CA GLU A 19 -10.09 10.74 2.05
C GLU A 19 -9.27 10.16 3.20
N GLU A 20 -8.44 11.01 3.83
CA GLU A 20 -7.58 10.61 4.96
C GLU A 20 -8.41 10.50 6.23
N ILE A 21 -8.51 9.29 6.79
CA ILE A 21 -9.16 9.05 8.08
C ILE A 21 -8.10 9.13 9.18
N LYS A 22 -8.25 10.10 10.08
CA LYS A 22 -7.41 10.19 11.27
C LYS A 22 -7.91 9.18 12.31
N ARG A 23 -7.06 8.23 12.70
CA ARG A 23 -7.37 7.30 13.79
C ARG A 23 -7.51 8.08 15.11
N ASN A 24 -8.74 8.25 15.58
CA ASN A 24 -8.99 8.46 17.01
C ASN A 24 -8.86 7.09 17.68
N SER A 25 -8.09 6.99 18.76
CA SER A 25 -7.82 5.73 19.46
C SER A 25 -9.08 5.12 20.08
N THR A 26 -9.93 4.49 19.28
CA THR A 26 -11.12 3.76 19.75
C THR A 26 -11.09 2.33 19.22
N LYS A 27 -10.96 1.41 20.17
CA LYS A 27 -11.05 -0.07 20.13
C LYS A 27 -11.06 -0.73 18.75
N GLN A 28 -9.97 -1.43 18.45
CA GLN A 28 -9.93 -2.51 17.46
C GLN A 28 -11.00 -3.57 17.80
N THR A 29 -12.01 -3.71 16.95
CA THR A 29 -12.89 -4.90 16.95
C THR A 29 -12.15 -6.03 16.26
N LYS A 30 -11.79 -7.08 17.01
CA LYS A 30 -11.26 -8.33 16.45
C LYS A 30 -12.35 -9.02 15.63
N THR A 31 -12.18 -9.10 14.32
CA THR A 31 -12.93 -10.02 13.46
C THR A 31 -11.98 -11.13 13.01
N ASN A 32 -12.15 -12.33 13.58
CA ASN A 32 -11.51 -13.54 13.06
C ASN A 32 -12.19 -13.93 11.76
N VAL A 33 -11.51 -13.79 10.63
CA VAL A 33 -11.97 -14.35 9.36
C VAL A 33 -10.88 -15.28 8.84
N ASN A 34 -11.15 -16.59 8.95
CA ASN A 34 -10.34 -17.63 8.32
C ASN A 34 -10.62 -17.58 6.81
N HIS A 35 -9.68 -17.04 6.02
CA HIS A 35 -9.72 -17.15 4.58
C HIS A 35 -8.77 -18.24 4.10
N THR A 36 -9.35 -19.35 3.62
CA THR A 36 -8.62 -20.36 2.86
C THR A 36 -8.42 -19.83 1.44
N TRP A 37 -7.17 -19.69 1.01
CA TRP A 37 -6.83 -19.25 -0.34
C TRP A 37 -7.06 -20.37 -1.36
N VAL A 38 -7.97 -20.15 -2.30
CA VAL A 38 -8.04 -20.93 -3.55
C VAL A 38 -7.44 -20.06 -4.64
N HIS A 39 -6.24 -20.41 -5.10
CA HIS A 39 -5.59 -19.70 -6.22
C HIS A 39 -6.33 -20.03 -7.52
N SER A 40 -6.81 -19.01 -8.19
CA SER A 40 -7.23 -19.08 -9.59
C SER A 40 -6.55 -17.92 -10.33
N ALA A 41 -6.12 -18.14 -11.57
CA ALA A 41 -5.44 -17.11 -12.36
C ALA A 41 -6.28 -15.82 -12.51
N GLN A 42 -7.61 -15.95 -12.54
CA GLN A 42 -8.53 -14.82 -12.52
C GLN A 42 -8.54 -14.07 -11.18
N GLY A 43 -8.43 -14.80 -10.05
CA GLY A 43 -8.34 -14.21 -8.72
C GLY A 43 -7.05 -13.43 -8.49
N ASP A 44 -5.94 -13.87 -9.07
CA ASP A 44 -4.65 -13.18 -8.94
C ASP A 44 -4.59 -11.92 -9.81
N GLN A 45 -5.08 -11.96 -11.05
CA GLN A 45 -5.21 -10.77 -11.90
C GLN A 45 -6.09 -9.68 -11.23
N ILE A 46 -7.18 -10.10 -10.59
CA ILE A 46 -8.08 -9.19 -9.86
C ILE A 46 -7.38 -8.50 -8.69
N LYS A 47 -6.48 -9.18 -7.99
CA LYS A 47 -5.71 -8.59 -6.89
C LYS A 47 -4.68 -7.59 -7.40
N ASP A 48 -3.98 -7.95 -8.46
CA ASP A 48 -2.94 -7.09 -9.06
C ASP A 48 -3.55 -5.76 -9.52
N ASP A 49 -4.72 -5.81 -10.17
CA ASP A 49 -5.44 -4.60 -10.58
C ASP A 49 -5.84 -3.72 -9.39
N ILE A 50 -6.30 -4.33 -8.28
CA ILE A 50 -6.70 -3.59 -7.06
C ILE A 50 -5.48 -2.99 -6.35
N GLY A 51 -4.38 -3.73 -6.25
CA GLY A 51 -3.10 -3.24 -5.70
C GLY A 51 -2.63 -2.00 -6.45
N LYS A 52 -2.57 -2.11 -7.78
CA LYS A 52 -2.20 -1.01 -8.69
C LYS A 52 -3.07 0.22 -8.52
N ILE A 53 -4.39 0.07 -8.38
CA ILE A 53 -5.29 1.20 -8.15
C ILE A 53 -4.96 1.93 -6.85
N GLY A 54 -4.75 1.19 -5.75
CA GLY A 54 -4.45 1.82 -4.47
C GLY A 54 -3.13 2.58 -4.51
N GLU A 55 -2.09 2.01 -5.12
CA GLU A 55 -0.80 2.69 -5.29
C GLU A 55 -0.95 3.98 -6.09
N GLN A 56 -1.67 3.92 -7.22
CA GLN A 56 -1.92 5.10 -8.06
C GLN A 56 -2.74 6.17 -7.33
N ALA A 57 -3.70 5.75 -6.50
CA ALA A 57 -4.49 6.67 -5.68
C ALA A 57 -3.64 7.36 -4.61
N VAL A 58 -2.76 6.62 -3.93
CA VAL A 58 -1.81 7.18 -2.95
C VAL A 58 -0.82 8.12 -3.62
N PHE A 59 -0.24 7.74 -4.75
CA PHE A 59 0.70 8.58 -5.48
C PHE A 59 0.05 9.91 -5.92
N LYS A 60 -1.19 9.85 -6.42
CA LYS A 60 -1.98 11.05 -6.77
C LYS A 60 -2.25 11.93 -5.55
N TYR A 61 -2.62 11.31 -4.42
CA TYR A 61 -2.83 12.02 -3.16
C TYR A 61 -1.56 12.74 -2.68
N LEU A 62 -0.42 12.06 -2.66
CA LEU A 62 0.87 12.64 -2.25
C LEU A 62 1.26 13.79 -3.17
N THR A 63 1.15 13.60 -4.48
CA THR A 63 1.45 14.64 -5.47
C THR A 63 0.64 15.90 -5.23
N LYS A 64 -0.66 15.76 -4.92
CA LYS A 64 -1.54 16.89 -4.59
C LYS A 64 -1.20 17.51 -3.23
N LYS A 65 -0.92 16.70 -2.21
CA LYS A 65 -0.62 17.17 -0.84
C LYS A 65 0.69 17.96 -0.78
N TYR A 66 1.67 17.54 -1.57
CA TYR A 66 3.03 18.08 -1.55
C TYR A 66 3.38 18.94 -2.77
N THR A 67 2.40 19.34 -3.60
CA THR A 67 2.63 20.11 -4.86
C THR A 67 3.47 21.38 -4.68
N ALA A 68 3.37 22.06 -3.53
CA ALA A 68 4.09 23.30 -3.25
C ALA A 68 5.19 23.13 -2.18
N SER A 69 5.66 21.90 -1.95
CA SER A 69 6.64 21.58 -0.91
C SER A 69 7.97 21.13 -1.49
N ASN A 70 9.03 21.10 -0.68
CA ASN A 70 10.35 20.57 -1.07
C ASN A 70 10.43 19.03 -1.04
N TYR A 71 9.29 18.35 -1.07
CA TYR A 71 9.28 16.89 -1.10
C TYR A 71 9.42 16.38 -2.53
N GLU A 72 10.35 15.45 -2.71
CA GLU A 72 10.45 14.60 -3.88
C GLU A 72 9.61 13.34 -3.65
N ILE A 73 8.75 13.01 -4.62
CA ILE A 73 7.89 11.82 -4.59
C ILE A 73 8.35 10.90 -5.72
N ILE A 74 8.94 9.77 -5.36
CA ILE A 74 9.56 8.83 -6.30
C ILE A 74 8.73 7.56 -6.36
N PRO A 75 8.17 7.19 -7.52
CA PRO A 75 7.52 5.89 -7.69
C PRO A 75 8.57 4.78 -7.75
N ILE A 76 8.39 3.71 -6.98
CA ILE A 76 9.35 2.60 -6.85
C ILE A 76 8.77 1.29 -7.38
N SER A 77 7.52 0.96 -7.06
CA SER A 77 6.86 -0.25 -7.58
C SER A 77 6.74 -0.26 -9.10
N SER A 78 6.66 -1.44 -9.69
CA SER A 78 6.39 -1.63 -11.12
C SER A 78 4.99 -1.15 -11.53
N ASN A 79 4.03 -1.19 -10.61
CA ASN A 79 2.68 -0.65 -10.75
C ASN A 79 2.66 0.87 -11.00
N LEU A 80 3.65 1.60 -10.48
CA LEU A 80 3.81 3.04 -10.65
C LEU A 80 4.86 3.42 -11.69
N ALA A 81 6.03 2.76 -11.68
CA ALA A 81 7.19 3.10 -12.51
C ALA A 81 7.32 2.23 -13.78
N GLY A 82 6.40 1.29 -14.01
CA GLY A 82 6.43 0.37 -15.14
C GLY A 82 7.72 -0.46 -15.16
N LYS A 83 8.36 -0.55 -16.34
CA LYS A 83 9.61 -1.31 -16.53
C LYS A 83 10.81 -0.81 -15.70
N LYS A 84 10.72 0.39 -15.12
CA LYS A 84 11.76 0.97 -14.25
C LYS A 84 11.51 0.70 -12.76
N GLY A 85 10.37 0.09 -12.42
CA GLY A 85 10.04 -0.24 -11.05
C GLY A 85 10.87 -1.40 -10.51
N ASN A 86 10.88 -1.50 -9.17
CA ASN A 86 11.61 -2.48 -8.41
C ASN A 86 10.74 -3.01 -7.26
N ASP A 87 9.94 -4.04 -7.53
CA ASP A 87 9.08 -4.68 -6.51
C ASP A 87 9.88 -5.42 -5.43
N ALA A 88 11.19 -5.66 -5.67
CA ALA A 88 12.08 -6.23 -4.66
C ALA A 88 12.56 -5.20 -3.63
N ALA A 89 12.11 -3.93 -3.72
CA ALA A 89 12.42 -2.90 -2.73
C ALA A 89 11.62 -3.06 -1.42
N ASP A 90 10.51 -3.81 -1.43
CA ASP A 90 9.60 -4.01 -0.29
C ASP A 90 8.93 -2.70 0.21
N TYR A 91 8.77 -1.71 -0.69
CA TYR A 91 7.97 -0.49 -0.56
C TYR A 91 7.63 0.08 -1.96
N ASP A 92 6.54 0.82 -2.08
CA ASP A 92 5.97 1.26 -3.37
C ASP A 92 6.40 2.68 -3.77
N ILE A 93 6.56 3.56 -2.78
CA ILE A 93 6.85 4.99 -3.00
C ILE A 93 7.91 5.46 -2.01
N LEU A 94 8.87 6.26 -2.49
CA LEU A 94 9.79 7.01 -1.64
C LEU A 94 9.35 8.47 -1.60
N LEU A 95 9.04 8.98 -0.42
CA LEU A 95 8.75 10.39 -0.17
C LEU A 95 9.91 10.98 0.63
N LYS A 96 10.67 11.93 0.08
CA LYS A 96 11.82 12.49 0.79
C LYS A 96 11.93 14.00 0.65
N ASN A 97 12.52 14.64 1.65
CA ASN A 97 13.02 16.00 1.58
C ASN A 97 14.39 16.07 2.27
N ASP A 98 14.92 17.29 2.46
CA ASP A 98 16.25 17.50 3.06
C ASP A 98 16.43 16.93 4.48
N LYS A 99 15.32 16.63 5.19
CA LYS A 99 15.32 16.24 6.60
C LYS A 99 14.85 14.81 6.84
N MET A 100 13.99 14.28 5.97
CA MET A 100 13.28 13.04 6.22
C MET A 100 13.12 12.24 4.93
N ILE A 101 13.34 10.93 5.04
CA ILE A 101 13.03 9.94 4.01
C ILE A 101 11.92 9.03 4.55
N THR A 102 10.78 9.01 3.89
CA THR A 102 9.65 8.15 4.21
C THR A 102 9.54 7.06 3.15
N TYR A 103 9.68 5.81 3.57
CA TYR A 103 9.37 4.62 2.79
C TYR A 103 7.88 4.34 2.94
N ILE A 104 7.16 4.29 1.82
CA ILE A 104 5.71 4.12 1.82
C ILE A 104 5.37 2.80 1.12
N ASP A 105 4.68 1.95 1.84
CA ASP A 105 4.08 0.72 1.34
C ASP A 105 2.55 0.87 1.35
N VAL A 106 1.90 0.45 0.27
CA VAL A 106 0.48 0.63 0.03
C VAL A 106 -0.23 -0.71 0.14
N LYS A 107 -1.15 -0.80 1.09
CA LYS A 107 -2.03 -1.96 1.23
C LYS A 107 -3.41 -1.60 0.72
N THR A 108 -3.97 -2.41 -0.17
CA THR A 108 -5.28 -2.11 -0.79
C THR A 108 -6.27 -3.22 -0.54
N THR A 109 -7.49 -2.84 -0.13
CA THR A 109 -8.59 -3.78 0.13
C THR A 109 -9.88 -3.28 -0.48
N THR A 110 -10.69 -4.19 -1.05
CA THR A 110 -12.00 -3.85 -1.63
C THR A 110 -13.10 -3.73 -0.58
N GLY A 111 -12.95 -4.42 0.56
CA GLY A 111 -13.90 -4.39 1.67
C GLY A 111 -13.62 -3.28 2.70
N SER A 112 -14.38 -3.31 3.80
CA SER A 112 -14.20 -2.43 4.97
C SER A 112 -13.26 -2.99 6.03
N ASN A 113 -12.65 -4.16 5.78
CA ASN A 113 -11.75 -4.79 6.75
C ASN A 113 -10.50 -3.93 6.93
N GLN A 114 -10.25 -3.51 8.18
CA GLN A 114 -9.08 -2.71 8.57
C GLN A 114 -7.80 -3.55 8.72
N SER A 115 -7.90 -4.87 8.61
CA SER A 115 -6.73 -5.76 8.64
C SER A 115 -6.08 -5.84 7.26
N PHE A 116 -4.74 -5.80 7.24
CA PHE A 116 -3.94 -6.02 6.05
C PHE A 116 -2.78 -6.96 6.38
N TYR A 117 -2.22 -7.59 5.35
CA TYR A 117 -1.07 -8.46 5.48
C TYR A 117 0.21 -7.64 5.33
N MET A 118 1.24 -8.03 6.08
CA MET A 118 2.60 -7.50 5.96
C MET A 118 3.55 -8.68 5.77
N SER A 119 4.44 -8.60 4.79
CA SER A 119 5.43 -9.64 4.54
C SER A 119 6.54 -9.60 5.59
N ALA A 120 7.25 -10.72 5.77
CA ALA A 120 8.42 -10.77 6.66
C ALA A 120 9.54 -9.83 6.21
N LYS A 121 9.64 -9.55 4.90
CA LYS A 121 10.63 -8.61 4.35
C LYS A 121 10.26 -7.17 4.66
N GLU A 122 9.01 -6.78 4.45
CA GLU A 122 8.48 -5.45 4.82
C GLU A 122 8.69 -5.19 6.32
N LYS A 123 8.39 -6.20 7.15
CA LYS A 123 8.63 -6.12 8.60
C LYS A 123 10.11 -5.92 8.92
N LYS A 124 11.01 -6.61 8.22
CA LYS A 124 12.46 -6.44 8.38
C LYS A 124 12.91 -5.03 7.99
N VAL A 125 12.36 -4.44 6.93
CA VAL A 125 12.65 -3.05 6.54
C VAL A 125 12.20 -2.09 7.63
N LEU A 126 10.95 -2.20 8.10
CA LEU A 126 10.43 -1.43 9.23
C LEU A 126 11.34 -1.54 10.47
N ASP A 127 11.73 -2.75 10.86
CA ASP A 127 12.58 -2.97 12.03
C ASP A 127 13.99 -2.40 11.86
N SER A 128 14.52 -2.39 10.64
CA SER A 128 15.83 -1.81 10.34
C SER A 128 15.86 -0.28 10.46
N LEU A 129 14.70 0.37 10.32
CA LEU A 129 14.56 1.83 10.33
C LEU A 129 14.25 2.39 11.72
N ALA A 130 13.86 1.55 12.69
CA ALA A 130 13.41 1.96 14.03
C ALA A 130 14.41 2.82 14.83
N SER A 131 15.70 2.85 14.45
CA SER A 131 16.73 3.67 15.10
C SER A 131 17.22 4.86 14.27
N ASP A 132 16.73 5.03 13.04
CA ASP A 132 17.16 6.10 12.14
C ASP A 132 16.23 7.32 12.28
N LYS A 133 16.76 8.42 12.82
CA LYS A 133 15.96 9.63 13.13
C LYS A 133 15.47 10.38 11.89
N ASN A 134 16.06 10.12 10.73
CA ASN A 134 15.77 10.83 9.48
C ASN A 134 15.10 9.90 8.47
N LYS A 135 14.69 8.71 8.90
CA LYS A 135 13.96 7.76 8.08
C LYS A 135 12.72 7.29 8.82
N THR A 136 11.69 6.95 8.06
CA THR A 136 10.47 6.35 8.62
C THR A 136 9.84 5.40 7.61
N TYR A 137 9.20 4.35 8.10
CA TYR A 137 8.38 3.44 7.29
C TYR A 137 6.90 3.61 7.61
N ASN A 138 6.09 3.91 6.59
CA ASN A 138 4.66 4.13 6.73
C ASN A 138 3.88 3.17 5.83
N ILE A 139 2.80 2.59 6.36
CA ILE A 139 1.81 1.87 5.56
C ILE A 139 0.63 2.78 5.28
N TYR A 140 0.29 2.93 4.00
CA TYR A 140 -0.91 3.62 3.54
C TYR A 140 -1.94 2.55 3.19
N HIS A 141 -2.92 2.34 4.09
CA HIS A 141 -3.96 1.34 3.89
C HIS A 141 -5.18 1.97 3.24
N VAL A 142 -5.41 1.64 1.97
CA VAL A 142 -6.56 2.08 1.18
C VAL A 142 -7.65 1.00 1.24
N TYR A 143 -8.86 1.40 1.58
CA TYR A 143 -9.99 0.47 1.74
C TYR A 143 -11.30 1.02 1.17
N GLY A 144 -12.22 0.10 0.87
CA GLY A 144 -13.46 0.42 0.16
C GLY A 144 -13.26 0.73 -1.32
N VAL A 145 -12.19 0.21 -1.93
CA VAL A 145 -11.94 0.39 -3.37
C VAL A 145 -12.96 -0.40 -4.18
N SER A 146 -13.83 0.31 -4.91
CA SER A 146 -14.76 -0.27 -5.88
C SER A 146 -14.13 -0.32 -7.27
N LYS A 147 -14.46 -1.37 -8.05
CA LYS A 147 -14.04 -1.50 -9.45
C LYS A 147 -14.90 -0.66 -10.41
N THR A 148 -16.08 -0.23 -9.99
CA THR A 148 -17.15 0.21 -10.92
C THR A 148 -17.53 1.67 -10.79
N ASP A 149 -17.16 2.35 -9.70
CA ASP A 149 -17.70 3.68 -9.39
C ASP A 149 -16.60 4.69 -8.99
N ASN A 150 -16.89 5.98 -9.24
CA ASN A 150 -16.14 7.16 -8.78
C ASN A 150 -16.16 7.35 -7.25
N ALA A 151 -16.16 6.26 -6.50
CA ALA A 151 -16.25 6.28 -5.05
C ALA A 151 -15.00 6.93 -4.44
N ILE A 152 -15.23 7.81 -3.47
CA ILE A 152 -14.18 8.27 -2.57
C ILE A 152 -13.73 7.06 -1.77
N SER A 153 -12.49 6.62 -1.99
CA SER A 153 -11.89 5.57 -1.16
C SER A 153 -11.30 6.20 0.08
N LYS A 154 -11.42 5.49 1.20
CA LYS A 154 -10.85 5.94 2.46
C LYS A 154 -9.46 5.36 2.59
N PHE A 155 -8.59 6.07 3.29
CA PHE A 155 -7.31 5.51 3.66
C PHE A 155 -6.87 5.98 5.04
N GLU A 156 -6.05 5.14 5.67
CA GLU A 156 -5.39 5.42 6.92
C GLU A 156 -3.87 5.32 6.74
N ILE A 157 -3.15 6.13 7.51
CA ILE A 157 -1.69 6.06 7.58
C ILE A 157 -1.32 5.36 8.89
N PHE A 158 -0.51 4.30 8.79
CA PHE A 158 0.10 3.62 9.92
C PHE A 158 1.59 3.97 9.92
N ASP A 159 2.00 4.82 10.86
CA ASP A 159 3.39 5.18 11.10
C ASP A 159 4.10 4.11 11.94
N GLU A 160 5.42 4.23 12.10
CA GLU A 160 6.24 3.29 12.88
C GLU A 160 5.72 3.12 14.31
N TYR A 161 5.24 4.20 14.94
CA TYR A 161 4.65 4.13 16.27
C TYR A 161 3.40 3.24 16.29
N SER A 162 2.48 3.44 15.34
CA SER A 162 1.29 2.60 15.20
C SER A 162 1.66 1.15 14.90
N LEU A 163 2.63 0.93 14.02
CA LEU A 163 3.07 -0.41 13.59
C LEU A 163 3.79 -1.16 14.72
N SER A 164 4.61 -0.48 15.53
CA SER A 164 5.29 -1.08 16.68
C SER A 164 4.32 -1.66 17.73
N ARG A 165 3.08 -1.17 17.75
CA ARG A 165 1.99 -1.59 18.65
C ARG A 165 1.00 -2.54 17.99
N ALA A 166 1.18 -2.84 16.71
CA ALA A 166 0.32 -3.76 15.99
C ALA A 166 0.52 -5.20 16.47
N ASN A 167 -0.54 -6.00 16.43
CA ASN A 167 -0.46 -7.43 16.71
C ASN A 167 -0.08 -8.18 15.43
N TYR A 168 1.20 -8.52 15.29
CA TYR A 168 1.69 -9.31 14.17
C TYR A 168 1.35 -10.79 14.37
N GLN A 169 0.37 -11.28 13.64
CA GLN A 169 0.05 -12.71 13.63
C GLN A 169 0.90 -13.42 12.58
N PRO A 170 1.69 -14.44 12.94
CA PRO A 170 2.38 -15.28 11.99
C PRO A 170 1.34 -16.15 11.26
N VAL A 171 0.79 -15.65 10.16
CA VAL A 171 -0.11 -16.41 9.30
C VAL A 171 0.69 -17.13 8.22
N ASN A 172 0.56 -18.47 8.18
CA ASN A 172 1.04 -19.42 7.16
C ASN A 172 2.48 -19.98 7.24
N PHE A 173 3.11 -20.06 8.42
CA PHE A 173 4.32 -20.90 8.61
C PHE A 173 3.98 -22.41 8.72
N LEU A 174 3.19 -22.97 7.80
CA LEU A 174 2.92 -24.41 7.82
C LEU A 174 4.20 -25.17 7.44
N ILE A 175 4.80 -25.85 8.42
CA ILE A 175 5.84 -26.85 8.20
C ILE A 175 5.23 -28.22 8.55
N SER A 176 5.15 -29.12 7.57
CA SER A 176 4.73 -30.51 7.77
C SER A 176 5.90 -31.45 7.54
N PHE A 177 6.03 -32.45 8.41
CA PHE A 177 6.94 -33.58 8.22
C PHE A 177 6.09 -34.82 7.91
N GLU A 178 6.39 -35.53 6.83
CA GLU A 178 5.79 -36.83 6.55
C GLU A 178 6.27 -37.85 7.60
N LYS A 179 5.39 -38.77 7.98
CA LYS A 179 5.75 -40.01 8.68
C LYS A 179 5.98 -41.11 7.66
#